data_AF-A0A9P4VTG0-F1
#
_entry.id   AF-A0A9P4VTG0-F1
#
_cell.length_a   1.000
_cell.length_b   1.000
_cell.length_c   1.000
_cell.angle_alpha   90.00
_cell.angle_beta   90.00
_cell.angle_gamma   90.00
#
_symmetry.space_group_name_H-M   'P 1'
#
loop_
_entity.id
_entity.type
_entity.pdbx_description
1 polymer ?
#
loop_
_entity_poly.entity_id
_entity_poly.type
_entity_poly.pdbx_seq_one_letter_code
_entity_poly.pdbx_strand_id
1 'polypeptide(L)'
;PVFFWRNNGEPNSFMSQWYESPFEFEGTRYRTAEEWMMVQKARLFGDEAVAQKMLSASTPKQHKALGRQVTPFDPDLWDKKKYAIVFQGTVLKFTLSENAAALRSRLLETGGRELVEASPMDRIWGIGFGANNAEKNRERWGRNLLGKALEECRATLREQLK
;
A
#
# COMPACT_ATOMS: atom_id res chain seq x y z
N PRO A 1 15.60 -0.01 -11.68
CA PRO A 1 14.51 0.00 -10.67
C PRO A 1 14.25 1.43 -10.16
N VAL A 2 13.01 1.73 -9.77
CA VAL A 2 12.62 2.96 -9.04
C VAL A 2 12.36 2.55 -7.60
N PHE A 3 13.26 2.98 -6.70
CA PHE A 3 13.12 2.69 -5.29
C PHE A 3 12.24 3.71 -4.59
N PHE A 4 11.44 3.23 -3.64
CA PHE A 4 10.64 4.03 -2.72
C PHE A 4 10.50 3.32 -1.38
N TRP A 5 10.15 4.04 -0.32
CA TRP A 5 9.89 3.41 0.98
C TRP A 5 8.93 4.22 1.85
N ARG A 6 9.41 5.29 2.47
CA ARG A 6 8.63 6.07 3.46
C ARG A 6 8.05 7.33 2.84
N ASN A 7 7.03 7.87 3.51
CA ASN A 7 6.56 9.22 3.30
C ASN A 7 7.48 10.22 4.05
N ASN A 8 8.65 10.50 3.48
CA ASN A 8 9.67 11.40 4.06
C ASN A 8 10.02 12.59 3.13
N GLY A 9 9.17 12.90 2.15
CA GLY A 9 9.41 13.96 1.18
C GLY A 9 10.32 13.58 0.01
N GLU A 10 10.82 12.34 -0.06
CA GLU A 10 11.56 11.87 -1.24
C GLU A 10 10.70 11.87 -2.51
N PRO A 11 11.31 12.02 -3.70
CA PRO A 11 10.58 12.12 -4.97
C PRO A 11 9.63 10.95 -5.27
N ASN A 12 9.91 9.77 -4.72
CA ASN A 12 9.13 8.55 -4.94
C ASN A 12 8.23 8.17 -3.76
N SER A 13 8.20 8.99 -2.70
CA SER A 13 7.38 8.77 -1.49
C SER A 13 5.90 8.60 -1.78
N PHE A 14 5.41 9.18 -2.88
CA PHE A 14 4.03 9.05 -3.35
C PHE A 14 3.59 7.62 -3.63
N MET A 15 4.52 6.67 -3.82
CA MET A 15 4.20 5.25 -3.98
C MET A 15 3.99 4.51 -2.65
N SER A 16 4.40 5.10 -1.52
CA SER A 16 4.18 4.53 -0.19
C SER A 16 2.68 4.47 0.16
N GLN A 17 2.23 3.39 0.79
CA GLN A 17 0.84 3.26 1.25
C GLN A 17 0.48 4.29 2.34
N TRP A 18 1.48 4.83 3.03
CA TRP A 18 1.37 5.90 4.04
C TRP A 18 1.38 7.32 3.46
N TYR A 19 1.51 7.48 2.14
CA TYR A 19 1.38 8.79 1.52
C TYR A 19 -0.06 9.29 1.67
N GLU A 20 -0.22 10.52 2.12
CA GLU A 20 -1.54 11.12 2.34
C GLU A 20 -2.22 11.39 0.99
N SER A 21 -3.27 10.62 0.74
CA SER A 21 -4.03 10.66 -0.50
C SER A 21 -5.47 10.28 -0.15
N PRO A 22 -6.23 11.19 0.49
CA PRO A 22 -7.57 10.86 0.97
C PRO A 22 -8.49 10.47 -0.17
N PHE A 23 -9.27 9.42 0.01
CA PHE A 23 -10.29 8.95 -0.93
C PHE A 23 -11.52 8.44 -0.18
N GLU A 24 -12.67 8.43 -0.86
CA GLU A 24 -13.90 7.83 -0.36
C GLU A 24 -14.24 6.59 -1.19
N PHE A 25 -14.67 5.52 -0.51
CA PHE A 25 -15.16 4.31 -1.15
C PHE A 25 -16.29 3.72 -0.31
N GLU A 26 -17.43 3.45 -0.97
CA GLU A 26 -18.65 2.91 -0.33
C GLU A 26 -19.07 3.70 0.92
N GLY A 27 -19.03 5.04 0.84
CA GLY A 27 -19.42 5.94 1.93
C GLY A 27 -18.45 5.98 3.12
N THR A 28 -17.29 5.33 3.04
CA THR A 28 -16.22 5.43 4.04
C THR A 28 -15.06 6.23 3.48
N ARG A 29 -14.59 7.24 4.21
CA ARG A 29 -13.41 8.04 3.87
C ARG A 29 -12.16 7.44 4.52
N TYR A 30 -11.09 7.31 3.72
CA TYR A 30 -9.78 6.83 4.14
C TYR A 30 -8.74 7.91 3.81
N ARG A 31 -7.80 8.17 4.72
CA ARG A 31 -6.73 9.18 4.52
C ARG A 31 -5.55 8.63 3.73
N THR A 32 -5.31 7.32 3.86
CA THR A 32 -4.21 6.63 3.21
C THR A 32 -4.64 5.23 2.74
N ALA A 33 -3.91 4.67 1.79
CA ALA A 33 -4.15 3.31 1.34
C ALA A 33 -3.75 2.25 2.40
N GLU A 34 -2.86 2.61 3.35
CA GLU A 34 -2.62 1.75 4.52
C GLU A 34 -3.84 1.72 5.46
N GLU A 35 -4.47 2.87 5.73
CA GLU A 35 -5.68 2.91 6.55
C GLU A 35 -6.77 2.02 5.95
N TRP A 36 -6.95 2.07 4.62
CA TRP A 36 -7.79 1.12 3.89
C TRP A 36 -7.41 -0.34 4.17
N MET A 37 -6.14 -0.72 3.97
CA MET A 37 -5.69 -2.10 4.23
C MET A 37 -6.03 -2.57 5.65
N MET A 38 -5.78 -1.74 6.65
CA MET A 38 -6.00 -2.08 8.06
C MET A 38 -7.49 -2.22 8.38
N VAL A 39 -8.32 -1.30 7.90
CA VAL A 39 -9.79 -1.37 8.08
C VAL A 39 -10.36 -2.59 7.38
N GLN A 40 -9.94 -2.86 6.14
CA GLN A 40 -10.37 -4.04 5.40
C GLN A 40 -9.88 -5.34 6.02
N LYS A 41 -8.69 -5.35 6.65
CA LYS A 41 -8.25 -6.49 7.47
C LYS A 41 -9.23 -6.75 8.60
N ALA A 42 -9.62 -5.74 9.36
CA ALA A 42 -10.56 -5.91 10.46
C ALA A 42 -11.93 -6.40 9.97
N ARG A 43 -12.44 -5.79 8.88
CA ARG A 43 -13.71 -6.19 8.24
C ARG A 43 -13.69 -7.60 7.67
N LEU A 44 -12.57 -8.06 7.11
CA LEU A 44 -12.41 -9.43 6.63
C LEU A 44 -12.68 -10.47 7.72
N PHE A 45 -12.39 -10.13 8.98
CA PHE A 45 -12.62 -11.01 10.13
C PHE A 45 -13.87 -10.62 10.95
N GLY A 46 -14.69 -9.70 10.45
CA GLY A 46 -15.92 -9.26 11.12
C GLY A 46 -15.70 -8.36 12.34
N ASP A 47 -14.48 -7.85 12.57
CA ASP A 47 -14.15 -7.00 13.72
C ASP A 47 -14.44 -5.52 13.42
N GLU A 48 -15.72 -5.19 13.30
CA GLU A 48 -16.15 -3.82 12.98
C GLU A 48 -15.78 -2.83 14.09
N ALA A 49 -15.72 -3.29 15.34
CA ALA A 49 -15.31 -2.46 16.47
C ALA A 49 -13.86 -1.97 16.33
N VAL A 50 -12.93 -2.85 15.91
CA VAL A 50 -11.55 -2.45 15.60
C VAL A 50 -11.49 -1.63 14.31
N ALA A 51 -12.29 -1.94 13.30
CA ALA A 51 -12.37 -1.17 12.05
C ALA A 51 -12.70 0.32 12.32
N GLN A 52 -13.71 0.60 13.15
CA GLN A 52 -14.10 1.96 13.52
C GLN A 52 -13.02 2.70 14.33
N LYS A 53 -12.31 1.99 15.23
CA LYS A 53 -11.14 2.54 15.93
C LYS A 53 -10.02 2.90 14.97
N MET A 54 -9.81 2.10 13.92
CA MET A 54 -8.79 2.37 12.90
C MET A 54 -9.12 3.62 12.09
N LEU A 55 -10.39 3.81 11.68
CA LEU A 55 -10.83 5.03 10.99
C LEU A 55 -10.61 6.31 11.82
N SER A 56 -10.61 6.17 13.15
CA SER A 56 -10.37 7.29 14.07
C SER A 56 -8.89 7.48 14.44
N ALA A 57 -8.01 6.54 14.09
CA ALA A 57 -6.63 6.50 14.57
C ALA A 57 -5.71 7.35 13.69
N SER A 58 -5.03 8.36 14.21
CA SER A 58 -4.29 9.30 13.35
C SER A 58 -2.88 8.87 12.95
N THR A 59 -2.29 7.85 13.60
CA THR A 59 -0.86 7.55 13.47
C THR A 59 -0.56 6.11 13.05
N PRO A 60 0.55 5.86 12.33
CA PRO A 60 0.98 4.50 11.99
C PRO A 60 1.15 3.58 13.20
N LYS A 61 1.61 4.13 14.33
CA LYS A 61 1.78 3.39 15.58
C LYS A 61 0.44 2.89 16.13
N GLN A 62 -0.60 3.72 16.09
CA GLN A 62 -1.95 3.33 16.52
C GLN A 62 -2.55 2.28 15.60
N HIS A 63 -2.48 2.45 14.28
CA HIS A 63 -2.97 1.44 13.33
C HIS A 63 -2.28 0.10 13.53
N LYS A 64 -0.95 0.08 13.73
CA LYS A 64 -0.21 -1.16 14.00
C LYS A 64 -0.65 -1.82 15.32
N ALA A 65 -0.92 -1.04 16.36
CA ALA A 65 -1.42 -1.57 17.63
C ALA A 65 -2.82 -2.17 17.48
N LEU A 66 -3.73 -1.47 16.79
CA LEU A 66 -5.09 -1.95 16.50
C LEU A 66 -5.09 -3.18 15.59
N GLY A 67 -4.19 -3.23 14.60
CA GLY A 67 -4.06 -4.36 13.68
C GLY A 67 -3.65 -5.67 14.35
N ARG A 68 -3.08 -5.60 15.57
CA ARG A 68 -2.76 -6.76 16.42
C ARG A 68 -3.94 -7.19 17.31
N GLN A 69 -4.94 -6.33 17.46
CA GLN A 69 -6.14 -6.59 18.27
C GLN A 69 -7.29 -7.19 17.45
N VAL A 70 -7.20 -7.16 16.12
CA VAL A 70 -8.20 -7.76 15.23
C VAL A 70 -8.46 -9.21 15.63
N THR A 71 -9.71 -9.51 15.99
CA THR A 71 -10.13 -10.84 16.45
C THR A 71 -11.55 -11.19 15.95
N PRO A 72 -11.80 -12.42 15.47
CA PRO A 72 -10.82 -13.49 15.27
C PRO A 72 -9.77 -13.13 14.21
N PHE A 73 -8.62 -13.82 14.17
CA PHE A 73 -7.61 -13.62 13.14
C PHE A 73 -7.14 -14.97 12.60
N ASP A 74 -7.31 -15.18 11.30
CA ASP A 74 -6.79 -16.34 10.59
C ASP A 74 -5.65 -15.88 9.66
N PRO A 75 -4.39 -16.28 9.93
CA PRO A 75 -3.25 -15.90 9.12
C PRO A 75 -3.29 -16.48 7.70
N ASP A 76 -3.89 -17.66 7.49
CA ASP A 76 -3.96 -18.31 6.19
C ASP A 76 -5.00 -17.61 5.31
N LEU A 77 -6.15 -17.26 5.88
CA LEU A 77 -7.13 -16.43 5.18
C LEU A 77 -6.55 -15.05 4.86
N TRP A 78 -5.81 -14.44 5.79
CA TRP A 78 -5.13 -13.17 5.54
C TRP A 78 -4.11 -13.29 4.41
N ASP A 79 -3.27 -14.33 4.38
CA ASP A 79 -2.27 -14.52 3.33
C ASP A 79 -2.91 -14.64 1.95
N LYS A 80 -4.07 -15.30 1.86
CA LYS A 80 -4.87 -15.44 0.62
C LYS A 80 -5.53 -14.13 0.16
N LYS A 81 -5.88 -13.22 1.08
CA LYS A 81 -6.70 -12.03 0.77
C LYS A 81 -5.93 -10.71 0.75
N LYS A 82 -4.83 -10.61 1.49
CA LYS A 82 -4.09 -9.35 1.69
C LYS A 82 -3.65 -8.68 0.40
N TYR A 83 -3.25 -9.47 -0.60
CA TYR A 83 -2.78 -8.92 -1.88
C TYR A 83 -3.90 -8.18 -2.61
N ALA A 84 -5.06 -8.83 -2.76
CA ALA A 84 -6.22 -8.21 -3.42
C ALA A 84 -6.69 -6.95 -2.69
N ILE A 85 -6.71 -6.96 -1.35
CA ILE A 85 -7.09 -5.81 -0.52
C ILE A 85 -6.13 -4.61 -0.75
N VAL A 86 -4.81 -4.85 -0.71
CA VAL A 86 -3.81 -3.78 -0.93
C VAL A 86 -3.78 -3.32 -2.37
N PHE A 87 -3.96 -4.23 -3.33
CA PHE A 87 -4.08 -3.86 -4.74
C PHE A 87 -5.29 -2.94 -4.96
N GLN A 88 -6.46 -3.30 -4.42
CA GLN A 88 -7.64 -2.44 -4.49
C GLN A 88 -7.38 -1.07 -3.86
N GLY A 89 -6.82 -1.01 -2.65
CA GLY A 89 -6.46 0.26 -2.00
C GLY A 89 -5.48 1.09 -2.81
N THR A 90 -4.53 0.44 -3.48
CA THR A 90 -3.58 1.08 -4.39
C THR A 90 -4.30 1.67 -5.60
N VAL A 91 -5.19 0.93 -6.25
CA VAL A 91 -6.01 1.45 -7.36
C VAL A 91 -6.83 2.65 -6.90
N LEU A 92 -7.58 2.53 -5.80
CA LEU A 92 -8.41 3.61 -5.25
C LEU A 92 -7.60 4.88 -4.98
N LYS A 93 -6.39 4.74 -4.44
CA LYS A 93 -5.46 5.85 -4.26
C LYS A 93 -5.07 6.55 -5.57
N PHE A 94 -4.91 5.82 -6.67
CA PHE A 94 -4.53 6.41 -7.96
C PHE A 94 -5.74 6.78 -8.84
N THR A 95 -6.98 6.46 -8.44
CA THR A 95 -8.19 6.75 -9.22
C THR A 95 -9.19 7.66 -8.53
N LEU A 96 -9.34 7.58 -7.21
CA LEU A 96 -10.39 8.28 -6.45
C LEU A 96 -9.86 9.27 -5.43
N SER A 97 -8.54 9.32 -5.18
CA SER A 97 -8.01 10.29 -4.23
C SER A 97 -8.13 11.73 -4.72
N GLU A 98 -8.16 12.66 -3.78
CA GLU A 98 -8.21 14.11 -4.07
C GLU A 98 -7.04 14.57 -4.96
N ASN A 99 -5.91 13.87 -4.90
CA ASN A 99 -4.70 14.12 -5.69
C ASN A 99 -4.47 13.07 -6.82
N ALA A 100 -5.48 12.27 -7.16
CA ALA A 100 -5.34 11.12 -8.06
C ALA A 100 -4.76 11.50 -9.43
N ALA A 101 -5.17 12.62 -10.03
CA ALA A 101 -4.67 13.04 -11.33
C ALA A 101 -3.13 13.22 -11.34
N ALA A 102 -2.59 13.93 -10.34
CA ALA A 102 -1.15 14.15 -10.21
C ALA A 102 -0.41 12.86 -9.86
N LEU A 103 -0.97 12.04 -8.96
CA LEU A 103 -0.39 10.75 -8.57
C LEU A 103 -0.34 9.77 -9.74
N ARG A 104 -1.43 9.69 -10.52
CA ARG A 104 -1.54 8.86 -11.72
C ARG A 104 -0.50 9.26 -12.76
N SER A 105 -0.32 10.56 -13.04
CA SER A 105 0.72 11.03 -13.96
C SER A 105 2.10 10.53 -13.53
N ARG A 106 2.47 10.77 -12.27
CA ARG A 106 3.77 10.35 -11.71
C ARG A 106 3.97 8.84 -11.75
N LEU A 107 2.91 8.05 -11.50
CA LEU A 107 2.98 6.59 -11.62
C LEU A 107 3.17 6.16 -13.08
N LEU A 108 2.48 6.77 -14.04
CA LEU A 108 2.61 6.44 -15.46
C LEU A 108 3.99 6.82 -16.02
N GLU A 109 4.55 7.95 -15.58
CA GLU A 109 5.91 8.44 -15.88
C GLU A 109 7.01 7.47 -15.42
N THR A 110 6.71 6.55 -14.50
CA THR A 110 7.65 5.46 -14.17
C THR A 110 7.90 4.52 -15.35
N GLY A 111 7.08 4.57 -16.42
CA GLY A 111 7.35 3.85 -17.66
C GLY A 111 7.24 2.34 -17.47
N GLY A 112 8.17 1.58 -18.05
CA GLY A 112 8.29 0.13 -17.83
C GLY A 112 9.24 -0.24 -16.69
N ARG A 113 9.69 0.72 -15.87
CA ARG A 113 10.69 0.47 -14.82
C ARG A 113 10.09 -0.36 -13.70
N GLU A 114 10.89 -1.27 -13.15
CA GLU A 114 10.56 -2.04 -11.94
C GLU A 114 10.39 -1.09 -10.74
N LEU A 115 9.30 -1.23 -9.99
CA LEU A 115 8.98 -0.45 -8.80
C LEU A 115 9.32 -1.27 -7.56
N VAL A 116 10.13 -0.72 -6.67
CA VAL A 116 10.70 -1.48 -5.56
C VAL A 116 10.52 -0.77 -4.23
N GLU A 117 9.76 -1.40 -3.33
CA GLU A 117 9.65 -0.95 -1.94
C GLU A 117 10.93 -1.35 -1.18
N ALA A 118 11.86 -0.42 -1.09
CA ALA A 118 13.17 -0.55 -0.44
C ALA A 118 13.09 -0.41 1.10
N SER A 119 12.16 -1.15 1.70
CA SER A 119 12.01 -1.24 3.15
C SER A 119 13.02 -2.25 3.73
N PRO A 120 14.01 -1.84 4.54
CA PRO A 120 14.91 -2.77 5.24
C PRO A 120 14.20 -3.64 6.30
N MET A 121 12.97 -3.31 6.67
CA MET A 121 12.23 -3.97 7.75
C MET A 121 11.09 -4.86 7.26
N ASP A 122 10.80 -4.87 5.96
CA ASP A 122 9.69 -5.61 5.38
C ASP A 122 10.17 -6.47 4.21
N ARG A 123 9.98 -7.79 4.32
CA ARG A 123 10.32 -8.78 3.28
C ARG A 123 9.09 -9.36 2.57
N ILE A 124 7.90 -8.91 2.92
CA ILE A 124 6.63 -9.29 2.28
C ILE A 124 6.23 -8.20 1.29
N TRP A 125 5.96 -6.99 1.77
CA TRP A 125 5.58 -5.87 0.91
C TRP A 125 6.80 -5.24 0.24
N GLY A 126 7.92 -5.19 0.98
CA GLY A 126 9.21 -4.73 0.50
C GLY A 126 10.25 -5.83 0.24
N ILE A 127 11.47 -5.38 -0.07
CA ILE A 127 12.61 -6.23 -0.40
C ILE A 127 13.51 -6.59 0.80
N GLY A 128 13.32 -6.00 1.98
CA GLY A 128 14.17 -6.23 3.15
C GLY A 128 15.53 -5.54 3.10
N PHE A 129 15.74 -4.61 2.17
CA PHE A 129 16.97 -3.82 2.04
C PHE A 129 16.64 -2.36 1.72
N GLY A 130 17.45 -1.43 2.23
CA GLY A 130 17.41 -0.03 1.81
C GLY A 130 18.00 0.15 0.41
N ALA A 131 17.57 1.19 -0.30
CA ALA A 131 17.91 1.43 -1.71
C ALA A 131 19.42 1.34 -2.02
N ASN A 132 20.26 1.91 -1.14
CA ASN A 132 21.72 1.92 -1.31
C ASN A 132 22.39 0.54 -1.36
N ASN A 133 21.76 -0.48 -0.75
CA ASN A 133 22.29 -1.84 -0.69
C ASN A 133 21.39 -2.87 -1.38
N ALA A 134 20.30 -2.42 -2.00
CA ALA A 134 19.28 -3.27 -2.59
C ALA A 134 19.88 -4.16 -3.70
N GLU A 135 20.49 -3.56 -4.72
CA GLU A 135 21.01 -4.31 -5.88
C GLU A 135 22.15 -5.27 -5.52
N LYS A 136 22.92 -4.98 -4.46
CA LYS A 136 23.98 -5.89 -3.96
C LYS A 136 23.45 -7.17 -3.31
N ASN A 137 22.16 -7.24 -3.03
CA ASN A 137 21.51 -8.35 -2.33
C ASN A 137 20.30 -8.86 -3.11
N ARG A 138 20.29 -8.72 -4.44
CA ARG A 138 19.10 -8.93 -5.28
C ARG A 138 18.53 -10.34 -5.17
N GLU A 139 19.41 -11.33 -5.13
CA GLU A 139 19.08 -12.74 -4.87
C GLU A 139 18.50 -13.01 -3.48
N ARG A 140 18.69 -12.09 -2.53
CA ARG A 140 18.17 -12.17 -1.17
C ARG A 140 16.94 -11.30 -0.96
N TRP A 141 16.34 -10.72 -1.99
CA TRP A 141 15.18 -9.85 -1.82
C TRP A 141 13.97 -10.57 -1.20
N GLY A 142 13.18 -9.79 -0.48
CA GLY A 142 11.81 -10.15 -0.11
C GLY A 142 10.88 -10.21 -1.33
N ARG A 143 9.57 -10.36 -1.07
CA ARG A 143 8.58 -10.60 -2.11
C ARG A 143 8.24 -9.37 -2.96
N ASN A 144 8.54 -8.15 -2.46
CA ASN A 144 8.22 -6.87 -3.10
C ASN A 144 6.74 -6.79 -3.58
N LEU A 145 5.80 -7.28 -2.76
CA LEU A 145 4.40 -7.35 -3.18
C LEU A 145 3.81 -5.96 -3.49
N LEU A 146 4.25 -4.91 -2.81
CA LEU A 146 3.74 -3.57 -3.07
C LEU A 146 4.24 -3.02 -4.41
N GLY A 147 5.52 -3.26 -4.74
CA GLY A 147 6.06 -2.94 -6.05
C GLY A 147 5.25 -3.59 -7.18
N LYS A 148 4.94 -4.88 -7.03
CA LYS A 148 4.08 -5.63 -7.98
C LYS A 148 2.67 -5.03 -8.09
N ALA A 149 2.03 -4.72 -6.96
CA ALA A 149 0.70 -4.11 -6.95
C ALA A 149 0.68 -2.74 -7.65
N LEU A 150 1.72 -1.93 -7.49
CA LEU A 150 1.87 -0.65 -8.19
C LEU A 150 2.09 -0.82 -9.70
N GLU A 151 2.87 -1.81 -10.10
CA GLU A 151 3.10 -2.13 -11.51
C GLU A 151 1.83 -2.62 -12.20
N GLU A 152 1.05 -3.47 -11.53
CA GLU A 152 -0.25 -3.93 -11.99
C GLU A 152 -1.24 -2.76 -12.07
N CYS A 153 -1.29 -1.89 -11.04
CA CYS A 153 -2.12 -0.70 -11.05
C CYS A 153 -1.75 0.23 -12.22
N ARG A 154 -0.45 0.44 -12.46
CA ARG A 154 0.05 1.20 -13.61
C ARG A 154 -0.40 0.59 -14.95
N ALA A 155 -0.41 -0.74 -15.07
CA ALA A 155 -0.89 -1.42 -16.27
C ALA A 155 -2.39 -1.19 -16.48
N THR A 156 -3.22 -1.39 -15.45
CA THR A 156 -4.67 -1.13 -15.51
C THR A 156 -4.96 0.33 -15.88
N LEU A 157 -4.24 1.29 -15.31
CA LEU A 157 -4.42 2.72 -15.60
C LEU A 157 -4.03 3.09 -17.04
N ARG A 158 -3.13 2.34 -17.67
CA ARG A 158 -2.78 2.53 -19.09
C ARG A 158 -3.86 2.02 -20.02
N GLU A 159 -4.48 0.89 -19.70
CA GLU A 159 -5.55 0.32 -20.50
C GLU A 159 -6.77 1.24 -20.53
N GLN A 160 -7.08 1.90 -19.42
CA GLN A 160 -8.17 2.90 -19.34
C GLN A 160 -7.91 4.20 -20.12
N LEU A 161 -6.69 4.42 -20.63
CA LEU A 161 -6.35 5.60 -21.46
C LEU A 161 -6.35 5.29 -22.96
N LYS A 162 -6.51 4.02 -23.34
CA LYS A 162 -6.65 3.60 -24.74
C LYS A 162 -8.11 3.71 -25.17
#